data_AF-A0AA36J4N1-F1
#
_entry.id   AF-A0AA36J4N1-F1
#
_cell.length_a   1.000
_cell.length_b   1.000
_cell.length_c   1.000
_cell.angle_alpha   90.00
_cell.angle_beta   90.00
_cell.angle_gamma   90.00
#
_symmetry.space_group_name_H-M   'P 1'
#
loop_
_entity.id
_entity.type
_entity.pdbx_description
1 polymer ?
#
loop_
_entity_poly.entity_id
_entity_poly.type
_entity_poly.pdbx_seq_one_letter_code
_entity_poly.pdbx_strand_id
1 'polypeptide(L)'
;MRRFCQRSHHAQVTSVKATAKQCQTHTDQDFAFDKIEVEDQERVDDMAGIYNDAAISGDFHGATLDMYGNPVGGDFDLARDGAFEGFKMLVLCAYHQEGLPQDLQSLTIPELSKKGFNVKVCMSVDEPTRELRQGSYHVAWILSSTEFVGDKEAFLTEVQKFHRAGRGLMIWGDNHPYFAHANLVLERLFGFKLEGNTPGGKELRPGNPLQAGCFGEFPTICAGILKLHEGITACRRTGRSLAHPQT
;
A
#
# COMPACT_ATOMS: atom_id res chain seq x y z
N MET A 1 64.08 -17.66 14.07
CA MET A 1 64.51 -16.57 13.15
C MET A 1 63.27 -15.87 12.64
N ARG A 2 63.09 -14.57 12.93
CA ARG A 2 63.07 -13.44 11.96
C ARG A 2 62.09 -13.64 10.78
N ARG A 3 60.97 -12.89 10.78
CA ARG A 3 60.65 -11.69 9.91
C ARG A 3 60.36 -12.09 8.45
N PHE A 4 59.38 -11.56 7.72
CA PHE A 4 58.44 -10.43 7.89
C PHE A 4 57.18 -10.71 7.01
N CYS A 5 56.15 -9.88 6.80
CA CYS A 5 55.96 -8.44 7.06
C CYS A 5 54.53 -8.14 7.58
N GLN A 6 53.71 -7.38 6.82
CA GLN A 6 52.41 -6.78 7.16
C GLN A 6 51.61 -6.51 5.88
N ARG A 7 50.26 -6.46 5.96
CA ARG A 7 49.53 -5.18 5.91
C ARG A 7 48.08 -5.29 6.36
N SER A 8 47.61 -4.20 6.96
CA SER A 8 46.32 -4.07 7.63
C SER A 8 45.84 -2.63 7.48
N HIS A 9 44.59 -2.42 7.11
CA HIS A 9 43.83 -1.17 7.30
C HIS A 9 42.34 -1.54 7.26
N HIS A 10 41.40 -0.89 7.92
CA HIS A 10 41.33 -0.07 9.13
C HIS A 10 39.84 0.29 9.17
N ALA A 11 39.09 -0.05 10.22
CA ALA A 11 37.75 0.50 10.37
C ALA A 11 37.85 1.98 10.79
N GLN A 12 36.90 2.81 10.36
CA GLN A 12 36.59 4.07 11.01
C GLN A 12 35.10 4.14 11.35
N VAL A 13 34.83 4.22 12.64
CA VAL A 13 33.55 4.59 13.23
C VAL A 13 33.59 6.10 13.47
N THR A 14 32.67 6.86 12.89
CA THR A 14 32.59 8.31 13.12
C THR A 14 31.51 8.62 14.14
N SER A 15 31.92 8.99 15.34
CA SER A 15 31.03 9.42 16.43
C SER A 15 30.58 10.86 16.23
N VAL A 16 29.28 11.12 16.29
CA VAL A 16 28.74 12.48 16.44
C VAL A 16 28.65 12.81 17.92
N LYS A 17 29.49 13.74 18.39
CA LYS A 17 29.39 14.34 19.73
C LYS A 17 28.73 15.71 19.63
N ALA A 18 27.43 15.79 19.90
CA ALA A 18 26.79 17.06 20.21
C ALA A 18 27.14 17.46 21.65
N THR A 19 27.87 18.57 21.82
CA THR A 19 28.11 19.18 23.15
C THR A 19 27.46 20.56 23.17
N ALA A 20 26.52 20.79 24.07
CA ALA A 20 25.81 22.05 24.16
C ALA A 20 26.71 23.19 24.68
N LYS A 21 26.53 24.39 24.13
CA LYS A 21 26.91 25.65 24.76
C LYS A 21 25.74 26.62 24.65
N GLN A 22 25.37 27.20 25.79
CA GLN A 22 24.32 28.21 25.90
C GLN A 22 24.98 29.52 26.34
N CYS A 23 24.91 30.56 25.52
CA CYS A 23 25.10 31.94 25.96
C CYS A 23 24.42 32.89 24.97
N GLN A 24 23.80 33.95 25.50
CA GLN A 24 23.01 34.92 24.75
C GLN A 24 23.87 36.11 24.33
N THR A 25 23.62 36.71 23.16
CA THR A 25 23.24 38.14 22.99
C THR A 25 23.05 38.49 21.50
N HIS A 26 22.31 39.57 21.24
CA HIS A 26 21.92 40.05 19.91
C HIS A 26 23.10 40.45 19.01
N THR A 27 23.02 40.15 17.71
CA THR A 27 23.00 41.14 16.61
C THR A 27 22.65 40.48 15.28
N ASP A 28 22.02 41.22 14.37
CA ASP A 28 21.68 40.72 13.03
C ASP A 28 22.93 40.37 12.22
N GLN A 29 22.98 39.15 11.68
CA GLN A 29 23.90 38.75 10.62
C GLN A 29 23.17 37.88 9.61
N ASP A 30 23.38 38.19 8.33
CA ASP A 30 22.78 37.50 7.21
C ASP A 30 23.12 36.00 7.23
N PHE A 31 22.09 35.15 7.29
CA PHE A 31 22.24 33.72 7.08
C PHE A 31 22.52 33.45 5.60
N ALA A 32 23.79 33.50 5.22
CA ALA A 32 24.27 32.91 3.99
C ALA A 32 23.89 31.42 3.99
N PHE A 33 22.97 31.04 3.11
CA PHE A 33 22.70 29.64 2.83
C PHE A 33 23.91 29.06 2.09
N ASP A 34 24.77 28.35 2.82
CA ASP A 34 25.73 27.45 2.19
C ASP A 34 24.96 26.50 1.27
N LYS A 35 25.39 26.45 0.00
CA LYS A 35 24.85 25.48 -0.95
C LYS A 35 25.20 24.09 -0.44
N ILE A 36 24.20 23.39 0.08
CA ILE A 36 24.26 21.94 0.19
C ILE A 36 24.24 21.43 -1.25
N GLU A 37 25.40 21.01 -1.74
CA GLU A 37 25.49 20.18 -2.94
C GLU A 37 24.82 18.85 -2.60
N VAL A 38 23.55 18.74 -2.97
CA VAL A 38 22.85 17.46 -2.99
C VAL A 38 23.48 16.69 -4.13
N GLU A 39 24.23 15.63 -3.82
CA GLU A 39 24.61 14.65 -4.82
C GLU A 39 23.33 14.11 -5.45
N ASP A 40 23.14 14.36 -6.75
CA ASP A 40 22.03 13.82 -7.53
C ASP A 40 22.15 12.29 -7.53
N GLN A 41 21.50 11.67 -6.56
CA GLN A 41 21.43 10.22 -6.42
C GLN A 41 20.67 9.70 -7.63
N GLU A 42 21.39 9.07 -8.57
CA GLU A 42 20.88 8.64 -9.88
C GLU A 42 19.53 7.94 -9.73
N ARG A 43 18.47 8.64 -10.16
CA ARG A 43 17.13 8.08 -10.23
C ARG A 43 17.14 7.07 -11.36
N VAL A 44 17.18 5.79 -11.01
CA VAL A 44 17.05 4.68 -11.97
C VAL A 44 15.58 4.64 -12.41
N ASP A 45 15.19 5.59 -13.26
CA ASP A 45 13.85 5.70 -13.87
C ASP A 45 13.67 4.64 -14.99
N ASP A 46 14.16 3.41 -14.78
CA ASP A 46 13.87 2.26 -15.64
C ASP A 46 12.67 1.47 -15.10
N MET A 47 11.50 2.10 -15.15
CA MET A 47 10.22 1.49 -14.79
C MET A 47 9.83 0.31 -15.71
N ALA A 48 10.54 0.10 -16.83
CA ALA A 48 10.29 -1.02 -17.73
C ALA A 48 10.65 -2.39 -17.11
N GLY A 49 11.45 -2.41 -16.02
CA GLY A 49 11.71 -3.61 -15.23
C GLY A 49 10.56 -4.03 -14.30
N ILE A 50 9.59 -3.15 -14.02
CA ILE A 50 8.57 -3.37 -12.97
C ILE A 50 7.27 -3.96 -13.54
N TYR A 51 6.86 -3.53 -14.73
CA TYR A 51 5.52 -3.79 -15.26
C TYR A 51 5.50 -4.72 -16.48
N ASN A 52 4.41 -5.46 -16.67
CA ASN A 52 4.20 -6.27 -17.87
C ASN A 52 3.69 -5.41 -19.03
N ASP A 53 4.29 -5.56 -20.20
CA ASP A 53 3.94 -4.78 -21.39
C ASP A 53 2.52 -5.08 -21.88
N ALA A 54 2.06 -6.34 -21.72
CA ALA A 54 0.68 -6.75 -22.00
C ALA A 54 -0.34 -6.04 -21.10
N ALA A 55 -0.02 -5.89 -19.81
CA ALA A 55 -0.89 -5.22 -18.84
C ALA A 55 -0.94 -3.69 -19.04
N ILE A 56 0.15 -3.07 -19.49
CA ILE A 56 0.20 -1.65 -19.86
C ILE A 56 -0.55 -1.38 -21.16
N SER A 57 -0.34 -2.21 -22.18
CA SER A 57 -0.97 -2.04 -23.50
C SER A 57 -2.43 -2.46 -23.55
N GLY A 58 -2.88 -3.28 -22.60
CA GLY A 58 -4.20 -3.92 -22.62
C GLY A 58 -4.32 -5.02 -23.68
N ASP A 59 -3.20 -5.44 -24.28
CA ASP A 59 -3.18 -6.53 -25.27
C ASP A 59 -3.06 -7.89 -24.57
N PHE A 60 -4.20 -8.56 -24.45
CA PHE A 60 -4.31 -9.92 -23.93
C PHE A 60 -4.50 -10.95 -25.06
N HIS A 61 -4.16 -10.62 -26.31
CA HIS A 61 -4.35 -11.51 -27.45
C HIS A 61 -3.49 -12.79 -27.33
N GLY A 62 -4.15 -13.94 -27.37
CA GLY A 62 -3.50 -15.25 -27.21
C GLY A 62 -3.33 -15.70 -25.75
N ALA A 63 -3.77 -14.91 -24.77
CA ALA A 63 -3.85 -15.35 -23.38
C ALA A 63 -4.78 -16.57 -23.25
N THR A 64 -4.37 -17.56 -22.45
CA THR A 64 -5.31 -18.58 -21.97
C THR A 64 -6.18 -17.95 -20.91
N LEU A 65 -7.51 -18.08 -21.03
CA LEU A 65 -8.46 -17.52 -20.07
C LEU A 65 -8.94 -18.59 -19.08
N ASP A 66 -9.22 -18.17 -17.86
CA ASP A 66 -9.88 -18.98 -16.83
C ASP A 66 -11.38 -19.17 -17.13
N MET A 67 -12.07 -19.90 -16.24
CA MET A 67 -13.52 -20.14 -16.37
C MET A 67 -14.39 -18.87 -16.20
N TYR A 68 -13.82 -17.75 -15.75
CA TYR A 68 -14.48 -16.47 -15.58
C TYR A 68 -14.20 -15.52 -16.75
N GLY A 69 -13.17 -15.79 -17.56
CA GLY A 69 -12.76 -14.98 -18.71
C GLY A 69 -11.58 -14.04 -18.44
N ASN A 70 -10.81 -14.27 -17.37
CA ASN A 70 -9.60 -13.52 -17.06
C ASN A 70 -8.33 -14.27 -17.54
N PRO A 71 -7.27 -13.57 -18.00
CA PRO A 71 -5.99 -14.18 -18.32
C PRO A 71 -5.40 -15.02 -17.19
N VAL A 72 -4.82 -16.17 -17.54
CA VAL A 72 -4.12 -17.07 -16.61
C VAL A 72 -2.62 -16.81 -16.67
N GLY A 73 -2.01 -16.58 -15.50
CA GLY A 73 -0.57 -16.44 -15.34
C GLY A 73 -0.10 -15.01 -15.08
N GLY A 74 1.06 -14.88 -14.44
CA GLY A 74 1.57 -13.60 -13.93
C GLY A 74 2.06 -12.59 -14.97
N ASP A 75 2.15 -13.00 -16.24
CA ASP A 75 2.59 -12.16 -17.37
C ASP A 75 1.53 -11.12 -17.78
N PHE A 76 0.29 -11.27 -17.30
CA PHE A 76 -0.84 -10.37 -17.58
C PHE A 76 -1.23 -9.48 -16.39
N ASP A 77 -0.65 -9.71 -15.22
CA ASP A 77 -0.76 -8.80 -14.07
C ASP A 77 -0.08 -7.47 -14.38
N LEU A 78 -0.44 -6.38 -13.67
CA LEU A 78 0.27 -5.10 -13.81
C LEU A 78 1.79 -5.25 -13.63
N ALA A 79 2.21 -5.92 -12.56
CA ALA A 79 3.59 -6.02 -12.13
C ALA A 79 4.20 -7.41 -12.41
N ARG A 80 5.47 -7.43 -12.80
CA ARG A 80 6.26 -8.65 -12.98
C ARG A 80 6.46 -9.38 -11.66
N ASP A 81 6.70 -10.68 -11.74
CA ASP A 81 7.18 -11.44 -10.58
C ASP A 81 8.56 -10.91 -10.15
N GLY A 82 8.79 -10.83 -8.84
CA GLY A 82 9.96 -10.19 -8.22
C GLY A 82 10.00 -8.66 -8.24
N ALA A 83 9.08 -7.96 -8.93
CA ALA A 83 9.11 -6.50 -9.10
C ALA A 83 9.12 -5.67 -7.80
N PHE A 84 8.67 -6.26 -6.68
CA PHE A 84 8.65 -5.65 -5.36
C PHE A 84 9.57 -6.36 -4.35
N GLU A 85 10.64 -7.04 -4.80
CA GLU A 85 11.57 -7.69 -3.89
C GLU A 85 12.13 -6.71 -2.83
N GLY A 86 12.12 -7.14 -1.56
CA GLY A 86 12.49 -6.31 -0.42
C GLY A 86 11.38 -5.39 0.12
N PHE A 87 10.29 -5.16 -0.64
CA PHE A 87 9.15 -4.41 -0.13
C PHE A 87 8.39 -5.23 0.92
N LYS A 88 7.94 -4.53 1.96
CA LYS A 88 7.18 -5.12 3.07
C LYS A 88 5.73 -4.67 3.03
N MET A 89 4.81 -5.62 3.17
CA MET A 89 3.38 -5.37 3.18
C MET A 89 2.76 -5.83 4.51
N LEU A 90 1.88 -5.01 5.06
CA LEU A 90 1.14 -5.30 6.29
C LEU A 90 -0.34 -5.48 5.97
N VAL A 91 -0.98 -6.52 6.50
CA VAL A 91 -2.41 -6.77 6.30
C VAL A 91 -3.08 -6.87 7.67
N LEU A 92 -3.97 -5.95 7.99
CA LEU A 92 -4.95 -6.16 9.06
C LEU A 92 -6.11 -6.97 8.46
N CYS A 93 -6.23 -8.23 8.86
CA CYS A 93 -7.41 -9.05 8.61
C CYS A 93 -8.30 -9.00 9.84
N ALA A 94 -9.27 -8.07 9.91
CA ALA A 94 -10.20 -8.00 11.04
C ALA A 94 -11.45 -8.87 10.88
N TYR A 95 -11.74 -9.31 9.65
CA TYR A 95 -12.82 -10.23 9.33
C TYR A 95 -12.31 -11.67 9.38
N HIS A 96 -12.81 -12.46 10.33
CA HIS A 96 -12.33 -13.82 10.61
C HIS A 96 -13.32 -14.92 10.19
N GLN A 97 -14.40 -14.56 9.50
CA GLN A 97 -15.45 -15.48 9.08
C GLN A 97 -15.21 -15.98 7.65
N GLU A 98 -16.08 -16.89 7.17
CA GLU A 98 -16.13 -17.41 5.79
C GLU A 98 -14.80 -17.96 5.22
N GLY A 99 -13.84 -18.29 6.08
CA GLY A 99 -12.53 -18.83 5.68
C GLY A 99 -11.48 -17.79 5.27
N LEU A 100 -11.82 -16.48 5.23
CA LEU A 100 -10.91 -15.44 4.71
C LEU A 100 -9.48 -15.49 5.29
N PRO A 101 -9.24 -15.71 6.60
CA PRO A 101 -7.87 -15.81 7.11
C PRO A 101 -7.07 -16.98 6.52
N GLN A 102 -7.73 -18.10 6.21
CA GLN A 102 -7.13 -19.26 5.56
C GLN A 102 -6.89 -18.96 4.08
N ASP A 103 -7.87 -18.37 3.38
CA ASP A 103 -7.74 -18.01 1.97
C ASP A 103 -6.65 -16.98 1.71
N LEU A 104 -6.48 -16.00 2.61
CA LEU A 104 -5.33 -15.09 2.59
C LEU A 104 -4.01 -15.86 2.65
N GLN A 105 -3.89 -16.85 3.53
CA GLN A 105 -2.66 -17.64 3.71
C GLN A 105 -2.39 -18.60 2.55
N SER A 106 -3.43 -19.24 1.99
CA SER A 106 -3.27 -20.26 0.95
C SER A 106 -3.41 -19.77 -0.48
N LEU A 107 -4.07 -18.63 -0.72
CA LEU A 107 -4.32 -18.08 -2.05
C LEU A 107 -3.63 -16.73 -2.24
N THR A 108 -3.87 -15.75 -1.35
CA THR A 108 -3.43 -14.36 -1.59
C THR A 108 -1.94 -14.13 -1.31
N ILE A 109 -1.42 -14.61 -0.17
CA ILE A 109 -0.01 -14.42 0.21
C ILE A 109 0.95 -15.08 -0.78
N PRO A 110 0.71 -16.31 -1.30
CA PRO A 110 1.57 -16.90 -2.32
C PRO A 110 1.72 -16.02 -3.56
N GLU A 111 0.63 -15.46 -4.10
CA GLU A 111 0.69 -14.59 -5.27
C GLU A 111 1.41 -13.27 -4.97
N LEU A 112 1.14 -12.63 -3.83
CA LEU A 112 1.88 -11.44 -3.38
C LEU A 112 3.39 -11.74 -3.19
N SER A 113 3.73 -12.95 -2.74
CA SER A 113 5.12 -13.39 -2.55
C SER A 113 5.84 -13.60 -3.87
N LYS A 114 5.16 -14.11 -4.92
CA LYS A 114 5.73 -14.16 -6.28
C LYS A 114 6.06 -12.77 -6.82
N LYS A 115 5.23 -11.76 -6.53
CA LYS A 115 5.53 -10.35 -6.84
C LYS A 115 6.65 -9.73 -6.00
N GLY A 116 7.20 -10.46 -5.01
CA GLY A 116 8.35 -10.06 -4.19
C GLY A 116 8.00 -9.47 -2.81
N PHE A 117 6.73 -9.32 -2.47
CA PHE A 117 6.33 -8.74 -1.18
C PHE A 117 6.60 -9.69 0.00
N ASN A 118 7.24 -9.16 1.04
CA ASN A 118 7.26 -9.77 2.36
C ASN A 118 5.98 -9.36 3.12
N VAL A 119 4.98 -10.25 3.16
CA VAL A 119 3.66 -9.98 3.73
C VAL A 119 3.59 -10.44 5.20
N LYS A 120 3.12 -9.55 6.08
CA LYS A 120 2.71 -9.87 7.46
C LYS A 120 1.21 -9.68 7.62
N VAL A 121 0.50 -10.73 8.00
CA VAL A 121 -0.92 -10.65 8.41
C VAL A 121 -1.01 -10.50 9.92
N CYS A 122 -1.90 -9.60 10.36
CA CYS A 122 -2.26 -9.36 11.75
C CYS A 122 -3.78 -9.54 11.93
N MET A 123 -4.17 -10.17 13.04
CA MET A 123 -5.56 -10.58 13.33
C MET A 123 -6.22 -9.72 14.42
N SER A 124 -5.57 -8.64 14.82
CA SER A 124 -6.02 -7.69 15.85
C SER A 124 -5.56 -6.29 15.49
N VAL A 125 -6.20 -5.24 16.00
CA VAL A 125 -5.85 -3.83 15.72
C VAL A 125 -4.55 -3.40 16.39
N ASP A 126 -4.20 -3.98 17.54
CA ASP A 126 -3.04 -3.57 18.34
C ASP A 126 -1.71 -3.95 17.68
N GLU A 127 -1.68 -5.09 16.99
CA GLU A 127 -0.51 -5.53 16.22
C GLU A 127 -0.12 -4.57 15.09
N PRO A 128 -0.96 -4.29 14.07
CA PRO A 128 -0.59 -3.39 12.98
C PRO A 128 -0.34 -1.98 13.50
N THR A 129 -1.01 -1.53 14.57
CA THR A 129 -0.68 -0.25 15.21
C THR A 129 0.77 -0.20 15.69
N ARG A 130 1.30 -1.30 16.26
CA ARG A 130 2.71 -1.43 16.65
C ARG A 130 3.64 -1.60 15.43
N GLU A 131 3.22 -2.34 14.40
CA GLU A 131 4.02 -2.56 13.19
C GLU A 131 4.17 -1.29 12.33
N LEU A 132 3.08 -0.53 12.12
CA LEU A 132 3.08 0.75 11.41
C LEU A 132 4.03 1.76 12.06
N ARG A 133 4.04 1.80 13.41
CA ARG A 133 4.93 2.67 14.20
C ARG A 133 6.43 2.39 13.97
N GLN A 134 6.80 1.19 13.52
CA GLN A 134 8.20 0.86 13.17
C GLN A 134 8.63 1.49 11.83
N GLY A 135 7.70 1.95 10.99
CA GLY A 135 8.02 2.64 9.74
C GLY A 135 8.69 1.80 8.65
N SER A 136 8.69 0.47 8.77
CA SER A 136 9.37 -0.46 7.84
C SER A 136 8.48 -1.03 6.73
N TYR A 137 7.17 -0.81 6.79
CA TYR A 137 6.19 -1.29 5.80
C TYR A 137 5.95 -0.28 4.69
N HIS A 138 5.80 -0.75 3.46
CA HIS A 138 5.68 0.07 2.24
C HIS A 138 4.23 0.16 1.78
N VAL A 139 3.48 -0.93 2.00
CA VAL A 139 2.05 -1.05 1.69
C VAL A 139 1.33 -1.57 2.95
N ALA A 140 0.12 -1.06 3.21
CA ALA A 140 -0.77 -1.55 4.25
C ALA A 140 -2.18 -1.82 3.68
N TRP A 141 -2.76 -2.98 3.99
CA TRP A 141 -4.14 -3.34 3.69
C TRP A 141 -4.96 -3.41 4.98
N ILE A 142 -6.19 -2.91 4.94
CA ILE A 142 -7.14 -2.95 6.05
C ILE A 142 -8.40 -3.68 5.55
N LEU A 143 -8.60 -4.94 5.98
CA LEU A 143 -9.78 -5.75 5.69
C LEU A 143 -10.77 -5.59 6.85
N SER A 144 -11.87 -4.89 6.57
CA SER A 144 -12.83 -4.48 7.61
C SER A 144 -13.74 -5.61 8.08
N SER A 145 -14.11 -5.53 9.36
CA SER A 145 -15.14 -6.37 9.99
C SER A 145 -16.42 -5.57 10.32
N THR A 146 -17.38 -6.23 10.95
CA THR A 146 -18.66 -5.65 11.43
C THR A 146 -18.51 -4.66 12.57
N GLU A 147 -17.48 -4.83 13.38
CA GLU A 147 -17.17 -4.01 14.56
C GLU A 147 -15.69 -3.59 14.57
N PHE A 148 -15.32 -2.71 15.49
CA PHE A 148 -13.95 -2.27 15.72
C PHE A 148 -13.55 -2.55 17.17
N VAL A 149 -12.47 -3.30 17.38
CA VAL A 149 -11.99 -3.72 18.70
C VAL A 149 -10.50 -3.40 18.83
N GLY A 150 -10.13 -2.62 19.85
CA GLY A 150 -8.76 -2.15 20.10
C GLY A 150 -8.69 -0.63 20.33
N ASP A 151 -7.48 -0.07 20.46
CA ASP A 151 -7.30 1.38 20.59
C ASP A 151 -7.50 2.09 19.24
N LYS A 152 -8.70 2.65 19.07
CA LYS A 152 -9.12 3.39 17.89
C LYS A 152 -8.24 4.60 17.58
N GLU A 153 -7.87 5.40 18.57
CA GLU A 153 -7.13 6.64 18.30
C GLU A 153 -5.65 6.38 18.06
N ALA A 154 -5.05 5.40 18.73
CA ALA A 154 -3.71 4.94 18.40
C ALA A 154 -3.64 4.38 16.97
N PHE A 155 -4.58 3.50 16.59
CA PHE A 155 -4.66 2.93 15.25
C PHE A 155 -4.81 4.01 14.16
N LEU A 156 -5.81 4.88 14.29
CA LEU A 156 -6.07 5.94 13.31
C LEU A 156 -4.90 6.94 13.21
N THR A 157 -4.20 7.20 14.32
CA THR A 157 -3.01 8.04 14.33
C THR A 157 -1.85 7.43 13.52
N GLU A 158 -1.55 6.14 13.71
CA GLU A 158 -0.45 5.49 12.97
C GLU A 158 -0.82 5.26 11.49
N VAL A 159 -2.06 4.90 11.17
CA VAL A 159 -2.54 4.81 9.77
C VAL A 159 -2.45 6.17 9.07
N GLN A 160 -2.83 7.27 9.74
CA GLN A 160 -2.74 8.61 9.17
C GLN A 160 -1.29 9.07 8.95
N LYS A 161 -0.38 8.77 9.87
CA LYS A 161 1.07 9.02 9.66
C LYS A 161 1.60 8.20 8.49
N PHE A 162 1.25 6.91 8.42
CA PHE A 162 1.68 6.00 7.37
C PHE A 162 1.29 6.51 5.97
N HIS A 163 0.01 6.87 5.79
CA HIS A 163 -0.47 7.44 4.52
C HIS A 163 0.19 8.79 4.20
N ARG A 164 0.31 9.70 5.19
CA ARG A 164 0.99 11.00 5.00
C ARG A 164 2.47 10.90 4.67
N ALA A 165 3.12 9.79 4.98
CA ALA A 165 4.49 9.49 4.57
C ALA A 165 4.60 8.98 3.12
N GLY A 166 3.52 9.07 2.31
CA GLY A 166 3.51 8.65 0.90
C GLY A 166 3.40 7.14 0.68
N ARG A 167 3.04 6.37 1.71
CA ARG A 167 3.00 4.90 1.65
C ARG A 167 1.65 4.39 1.14
N GLY A 168 1.66 3.24 0.47
CA GLY A 168 0.49 2.67 -0.18
C GLY A 168 -0.52 2.14 0.83
N LEU A 169 -1.76 2.64 0.80
CA LEU A 169 -2.82 2.23 1.71
C LEU A 169 -4.03 1.74 0.90
N MET A 170 -4.44 0.48 1.11
CA MET A 170 -5.66 -0.08 0.53
C MET A 170 -6.66 -0.43 1.64
N ILE A 171 -7.89 0.05 1.48
CA ILE A 171 -8.94 -0.06 2.49
C ILE A 171 -10.08 -0.87 1.87
N TRP A 172 -10.35 -2.04 2.43
CA TRP A 172 -11.42 -2.92 2.02
C TRP A 172 -12.55 -2.84 3.05
N GLY A 173 -13.73 -2.47 2.58
CA GLY A 173 -14.97 -2.55 3.34
C GLY A 173 -16.06 -3.05 2.40
N ASP A 174 -16.79 -4.07 2.83
CA ASP A 174 -17.85 -4.69 2.04
C ASP A 174 -19.19 -3.99 2.32
N ASN A 175 -20.31 -4.66 2.07
CA ASN A 175 -21.66 -4.27 2.47
C ASN A 175 -21.82 -4.13 3.99
N HIS A 176 -22.91 -3.49 4.42
CA HIS A 176 -23.26 -3.40 5.84
C HIS A 176 -23.44 -4.80 6.47
N PRO A 177 -22.76 -5.12 7.59
CA PRO A 177 -22.05 -4.22 8.50
C PRO A 177 -20.51 -4.13 8.30
N TYR A 178 -19.93 -4.84 7.35
CA TYR A 178 -18.49 -5.16 7.19
C TYR A 178 -17.60 -4.00 6.70
N PHE A 179 -17.84 -2.78 7.20
CA PHE A 179 -17.07 -1.58 6.89
C PHE A 179 -16.65 -0.80 8.15
N ALA A 180 -16.69 -1.40 9.34
CA ALA A 180 -16.44 -0.67 10.60
C ALA A 180 -15.04 -0.03 10.66
N HIS A 181 -14.01 -0.75 10.21
CA HIS A 181 -12.64 -0.25 10.16
C HIS A 181 -12.46 0.76 9.02
N ALA A 182 -12.94 0.42 7.81
CA ALA A 182 -12.92 1.30 6.64
C ALA A 182 -13.54 2.66 6.94
N ASN A 183 -14.74 2.71 7.54
CA ASN A 183 -15.43 3.97 7.82
C ASN A 183 -14.67 4.88 8.79
N LEU A 184 -13.96 4.32 9.77
CA LEU A 184 -13.14 5.09 10.69
C LEU A 184 -11.92 5.71 9.98
N VAL A 185 -11.27 4.95 9.08
CA VAL A 185 -10.10 5.43 8.32
C VAL A 185 -10.51 6.42 7.23
N LEU A 186 -11.55 6.10 6.46
CA LEU A 186 -12.06 6.95 5.37
C LEU A 186 -12.61 8.28 5.89
N GLU A 187 -13.27 8.30 7.06
CA GLU A 187 -13.69 9.56 7.70
C GLU A 187 -12.48 10.37 8.16
N ARG A 188 -11.49 9.73 8.82
CA ARG A 188 -10.26 10.39 9.31
C ARG A 188 -9.39 10.97 8.20
N LEU A 189 -9.31 10.31 7.04
CA LEU A 189 -8.42 10.70 5.94
C LEU A 189 -9.11 11.56 4.89
N PHE A 190 -10.37 11.29 4.56
CA PHE A 190 -11.05 11.84 3.38
C PHE A 190 -12.44 12.47 3.67
N GLY A 191 -12.94 12.38 4.91
CA GLY A 191 -14.21 12.99 5.31
C GLY A 191 -15.47 12.29 4.76
N PHE A 192 -15.36 11.03 4.34
CA PHE A 192 -16.50 10.25 3.82
C PHE A 192 -16.59 8.85 4.46
N LYS A 193 -17.73 8.18 4.28
CA LYS A 193 -18.00 6.82 4.74
C LYS A 193 -18.53 5.94 3.62
N LEU A 194 -18.55 4.64 3.88
CA LEU A 194 -19.28 3.62 3.14
C LEU A 194 -20.60 3.34 3.85
N GLU A 195 -21.65 3.11 3.07
CA GLU A 195 -22.97 2.70 3.56
C GLU A 195 -23.64 1.71 2.59
N GLY A 196 -24.74 1.13 3.03
CA GLY A 196 -25.63 0.35 2.18
C GLY A 196 -25.28 -1.13 2.08
N ASN A 197 -26.17 -1.83 1.39
CA ASN A 197 -26.17 -3.27 1.18
C ASN A 197 -26.93 -3.54 -0.13
N THR A 198 -26.48 -2.93 -1.22
CA THR A 198 -27.16 -2.98 -2.52
C THR A 198 -26.90 -4.33 -3.17
N PRO A 199 -27.92 -5.09 -3.61
CA PRO A 199 -27.72 -6.36 -4.30
C PRO A 199 -26.85 -6.21 -5.56
N GLY A 200 -25.80 -7.03 -5.64
CA GLY A 200 -24.89 -7.15 -6.78
C GLY A 200 -25.19 -8.43 -7.56
N GLY A 201 -24.22 -9.35 -7.61
CA GLY A 201 -24.34 -10.65 -8.27
C GLY A 201 -24.14 -10.60 -9.79
N LYS A 202 -23.39 -9.62 -10.30
CA LYS A 202 -23.11 -9.43 -11.73
C LYS A 202 -21.61 -9.37 -12.00
N GLU A 203 -21.24 -9.59 -13.25
CA GLU A 203 -19.90 -9.32 -13.77
C GLU A 203 -19.82 -7.87 -14.27
N LEU A 204 -18.96 -7.06 -13.65
CA LEU A 204 -18.49 -5.79 -14.19
C LEU A 204 -17.47 -6.04 -15.32
N ARG A 205 -17.40 -5.10 -16.26
CA ARG A 205 -16.49 -5.13 -17.43
C ARG A 205 -15.68 -3.83 -17.54
N PRO A 206 -14.57 -3.81 -18.28
CA PRO A 206 -13.92 -2.56 -18.69
C PRO A 206 -14.91 -1.68 -19.46
N GLY A 207 -14.91 -0.38 -19.21
CA GLY A 207 -15.86 0.58 -19.77
C GLY A 207 -16.04 1.83 -18.90
N ASN A 208 -16.86 2.77 -19.33
CA ASN A 208 -17.13 4.02 -18.60
C ASN A 208 -17.51 3.78 -17.12
N PRO A 209 -16.71 4.23 -16.12
CA PRO A 209 -16.95 3.93 -14.70
C PRO A 209 -18.18 4.65 -14.11
N LEU A 210 -18.81 5.57 -14.86
CA LEU A 210 -20.09 6.18 -14.50
C LEU A 210 -21.30 5.36 -14.99
N GLN A 211 -21.07 4.32 -15.79
CA GLN A 211 -22.10 3.41 -16.29
C GLN A 211 -22.18 2.15 -15.41
N ALA A 212 -23.39 1.76 -15.02
CA ALA A 212 -23.61 0.53 -14.28
C ALA A 212 -23.11 -0.70 -15.06
N GLY A 213 -22.44 -1.64 -14.39
CA GLY A 213 -21.80 -2.79 -15.02
C GLY A 213 -20.38 -2.54 -15.53
N CYS A 214 -19.79 -1.36 -15.29
CA CYS A 214 -18.44 -1.00 -15.75
C CYS A 214 -17.52 -0.54 -14.61
N PHE A 215 -16.22 -0.85 -14.68
CA PHE A 215 -15.23 -0.49 -13.63
C PHE A 215 -14.10 0.46 -14.09
N GLY A 216 -14.20 1.02 -15.29
CA GLY A 216 -13.15 1.86 -15.89
C GLY A 216 -12.58 1.23 -17.17
N GLU A 217 -12.20 2.04 -18.14
CA GLU A 217 -11.38 1.58 -19.27
C GLU A 217 -9.92 1.59 -18.83
N PHE A 218 -9.34 0.40 -18.64
CA PHE A 218 -7.94 0.18 -18.26
C PHE A 218 -7.45 0.94 -17.00
N PRO A 219 -8.20 0.95 -15.87
CA PRO A 219 -7.64 1.46 -14.63
C PRO A 219 -6.45 0.56 -14.24
N THR A 220 -5.28 1.16 -14.02
CA THR A 220 -4.02 0.46 -13.72
C THR A 220 -4.15 -0.49 -12.51
N ILE A 221 -5.06 -0.18 -11.58
CA ILE A 221 -5.42 -1.00 -10.40
C ILE A 221 -6.07 -2.34 -10.77
N CYS A 222 -6.74 -2.44 -11.92
CA CYS A 222 -7.42 -3.65 -12.40
C CYS A 222 -6.80 -4.20 -13.70
N ALA A 223 -5.54 -3.86 -14.01
CA ALA A 223 -4.87 -4.43 -15.18
C ALA A 223 -4.75 -5.97 -15.03
N GLY A 224 -5.02 -6.71 -16.10
CA GLY A 224 -5.16 -8.17 -16.07
C GLY A 224 -6.57 -8.66 -15.66
N ILE A 225 -7.45 -7.80 -15.15
CA ILE A 225 -8.84 -8.16 -14.84
C ILE A 225 -9.73 -7.74 -16.01
N LEU A 226 -10.34 -8.71 -16.68
CA LEU A 226 -11.30 -8.48 -17.78
C LEU A 226 -12.76 -8.64 -17.32
N LYS A 227 -12.98 -9.37 -16.23
CA LYS A 227 -14.26 -9.43 -15.52
C LYS A 227 -14.05 -9.40 -14.01
N LEU A 228 -14.77 -8.51 -13.36
CA LEU A 228 -14.78 -8.36 -11.90
C LEU A 228 -16.18 -8.64 -11.38
N HIS A 229 -16.33 -9.60 -10.46
CA HIS A 229 -17.63 -9.87 -9.84
C HIS A 229 -17.98 -8.77 -8.83
N GLU A 230 -19.21 -8.23 -8.87
CA GLU A 230 -19.71 -7.16 -7.98
C GLU A 230 -19.77 -7.54 -6.48
N GLY A 231 -19.44 -8.78 -6.12
CA GLY A 231 -19.85 -9.40 -4.86
C GLY A 231 -21.33 -9.78 -4.89
N ILE A 232 -21.83 -10.43 -3.83
CA ILE A 232 -23.28 -10.69 -3.68
C ILE A 232 -24.03 -9.36 -3.44
N THR A 233 -23.37 -8.42 -2.79
CA THR A 233 -23.87 -7.12 -2.38
C THR A 233 -22.72 -6.12 -2.34
N ALA A 234 -22.99 -4.84 -2.60
CA ALA A 234 -22.00 -3.77 -2.54
C ALA A 234 -22.42 -2.63 -1.60
N CYS A 235 -21.43 -1.95 -1.03
CA CYS A 235 -21.60 -0.66 -0.37
C CYS A 235 -21.38 0.50 -1.37
N ARG A 236 -21.73 1.72 -0.95
CA ARG A 236 -21.50 2.97 -1.70
C ARG A 236 -20.91 4.04 -0.79
N ARG A 237 -20.18 5.00 -1.38
CA ARG A 237 -19.71 6.18 -0.66
C ARG A 237 -20.85 7.14 -0.30
N THR A 238 -20.86 7.66 0.93
CA THR A 238 -21.61 8.86 1.33
C THR A 238 -20.75 9.87 2.09
N GLY A 239 -21.15 11.15 1.98
CA GLY A 239 -20.38 12.31 2.42
C GLY A 239 -20.04 13.24 1.26
N ARG A 240 -19.78 14.52 1.56
CA ARG A 240 -19.21 15.46 0.57
C ARG A 240 -17.71 15.23 0.49
N SER A 241 -17.16 15.19 -0.73
CA SER A 241 -15.71 15.24 -0.90
C SER A 241 -15.19 16.53 -0.29
N LEU A 242 -14.27 16.42 0.67
CA LEU A 242 -13.40 17.55 1.01
C LEU A 242 -12.46 17.73 -0.19
N ALA A 243 -12.85 18.60 -1.12
CA ALA A 243 -11.97 19.01 -2.20
C ALA A 243 -10.68 19.55 -1.57
N HIS A 244 -9.53 19.00 -1.95
CA HIS A 244 -8.27 19.64 -1.62
C HIS A 244 -8.30 21.07 -2.19
N PRO A 245 -7.91 22.09 -1.40
CA PRO A 245 -7.59 23.38 -1.98
C PRO A 245 -6.52 23.15 -3.04
N GLN A 246 -6.73 23.63 -4.26
CA GLN A 246 -5.62 23.76 -5.19
C GLN A 246 -4.71 24.86 -4.64
N THR A 247 -3.50 24.45 -4.27
CA THR A 247 -2.37 25.32 -3.91
C THR A 247 -1.43 25.42 -5.09
#